data_AF-A0A914ESL1-F1
#
_entry.id   AF-A0A914ESL1-F1
#
_cell.length_a   1.000
_cell.length_b   1.000
_cell.length_c   1.000
_cell.angle_alpha   90.00
_cell.angle_beta   90.00
_cell.angle_gamma   90.00
#
_symmetry.space_group_name_H-M   'P 1'
#
loop_
_entity.id
_entity.type
_entity.pdbx_description
1 polymer ?
#
loop_
_entity_poly.entity_id
_entity_poly.type
_entity_poly.pdbx_seq_one_letter_code
_entity_poly.pdbx_strand_id
1 'polypeptide(L)'
;MVCKAIFIALIASAFVFPCILAVFTDDFKDFLIDSYGLKAANKLERLDLGPGRLGSFGGKENGSEPIKKQPIIFVHGLTKRAGYWIQNLGFFKGKGYTSGELYATSYGDGAVGFVVKSVSNCENVKQVRRFIEAVHNYTNSKVDIIGHSLGGAMSRKAILGGKCVDTMEDLGGPLTDMVDTYISLAGVAYGSERCPYLFLSNCNKNNGFDCRSDFIHDINEPNYRYQGDYSYYIWSHDDHIIGDDCCGHLCPEVKNATSFSENYGYNHFSIVPKTVDIQYSMLTDHVVIKKESPNNLHGGFLRK
;
A
#
# COMPACT_ATOMS: atom_id res chain seq x y z
N MET A 1 -8.36 -11.34 27.69
CA MET A 1 -7.58 -11.81 28.85
C MET A 1 -6.47 -10.82 29.09
N VAL A 2 -6.53 -10.14 30.23
CA VAL A 2 -5.65 -9.04 30.67
C VAL A 2 -4.23 -9.57 30.87
N CYS A 3 -3.22 -8.87 30.35
CA CYS A 3 -1.83 -9.17 30.64
C CYS A 3 -1.51 -8.73 32.08
N LYS A 4 -1.81 -9.59 33.07
CA LYS A 4 -1.32 -9.44 34.44
C LYS A 4 0.04 -10.12 34.54
N ALA A 5 1.08 -9.34 34.73
CA ALA A 5 2.42 -9.81 35.05
C ALA A 5 2.40 -10.56 36.40
N ILE A 6 2.76 -11.84 36.40
CA ILE A 6 3.15 -12.57 37.61
C ILE A 6 4.66 -12.43 37.73
N PHE A 7 5.11 -11.72 38.76
CA PHE A 7 6.51 -11.60 39.12
C PHE A 7 7.00 -12.95 39.69
N ILE A 8 7.85 -13.65 38.94
CA ILE A 8 8.74 -14.68 39.49
C ILE A 8 10.16 -14.14 39.28
N ALA A 9 10.85 -13.91 40.39
CA ALA A 9 12.21 -13.40 40.42
C ALA A 9 13.19 -14.46 39.88
N LEU A 10 13.64 -14.28 38.64
CA LEU A 10 14.87 -14.85 38.11
C LEU A 10 15.53 -13.79 37.23
N ILE A 11 16.76 -13.43 37.57
CA ILE A 11 17.59 -12.46 36.85
C ILE A 11 17.98 -13.10 35.51
N ALA A 12 17.19 -12.86 34.48
CA ALA A 12 17.56 -13.07 33.08
C ALA A 12 17.37 -11.73 32.39
N SER A 13 18.38 -11.27 31.64
CA SER A 13 18.31 -10.03 30.88
C SER A 13 17.12 -10.09 29.92
N ALA A 14 16.01 -9.47 30.31
CA ALA A 14 14.84 -9.36 29.48
C ALA A 14 15.17 -8.39 28.34
N PHE A 15 15.57 -8.92 27.20
CA PHE A 15 15.33 -8.25 25.94
C PHE A 15 13.81 -8.13 25.81
N VAL A 16 13.26 -7.02 26.30
CA VAL A 16 11.88 -6.63 26.03
C VAL A 16 11.83 -6.33 24.55
N PHE A 17 11.51 -7.33 23.73
CA PHE A 17 11.07 -7.06 22.38
C PHE A 17 9.76 -6.28 22.49
N PRO A 18 9.70 -5.01 22.03
CA PRO A 18 8.44 -4.32 22.00
C PRO A 18 7.49 -5.15 21.14
N CYS A 19 6.39 -5.60 21.74
CA CYS A 19 5.32 -6.27 21.02
C CYS A 19 4.66 -5.20 20.13
N ILE A 20 5.20 -5.01 18.93
CA ILE A 20 4.58 -4.15 17.92
C ILE A 20 3.25 -4.82 17.55
N LEU A 21 2.15 -4.38 18.14
CA LEU A 21 0.80 -4.82 17.78
C LEU A 21 0.35 -4.00 16.56
N ALA A 22 -0.14 -4.65 15.51
CA ALA A 22 -0.82 -3.94 14.42
C ALA A 22 -2.27 -3.66 14.84
N VAL A 23 -2.40 -2.62 15.65
CA VAL A 23 -3.66 -2.04 16.13
C VAL A 23 -3.48 -0.53 16.04
N PHE A 24 -4.56 0.22 15.86
CA PHE A 24 -4.49 1.68 16.00
C PHE A 24 -4.11 2.03 17.43
N THR A 25 -3.40 3.14 17.62
CA THR A 25 -3.24 3.68 18.97
C THR A 25 -4.59 4.16 19.50
N ASP A 26 -4.75 4.19 20.82
CA ASP A 26 -5.99 4.66 21.44
C ASP A 26 -6.32 6.09 20.98
N ASP A 27 -5.31 6.96 20.86
CA ASP A 27 -5.45 8.32 20.36
C ASP A 27 -6.08 8.38 18.96
N PHE A 28 -5.54 7.62 18.00
CA PHE A 28 -6.09 7.63 16.64
C PHE A 28 -7.46 6.97 16.57
N LYS A 29 -7.70 5.93 17.38
CA LYS A 29 -9.01 5.30 17.49
C LYS A 29 -10.06 6.24 18.05
N ASP A 30 -9.73 6.99 19.10
CA ASP A 30 -10.62 7.99 19.70
C ASP A 30 -10.94 9.09 18.69
N PHE A 31 -9.94 9.60 17.98
CA PHE A 31 -10.15 10.54 16.86
C PHE A 31 -11.12 9.97 15.80
N LEU A 32 -10.96 8.70 15.41
CA LEU A 32 -11.84 8.06 14.43
C LEU A 32 -13.27 7.93 14.93
N ILE A 33 -13.45 7.59 16.21
CA ILE A 33 -14.76 7.49 16.85
C ILE A 33 -15.43 8.86 16.88
N ASP A 34 -14.70 9.90 17.30
CA ASP A 34 -15.24 11.25 17.44
C ASP A 34 -15.57 11.88 16.08
N SER A 35 -14.74 11.64 15.06
CA SER A 35 -14.87 12.28 13.74
C SER A 35 -15.78 11.51 12.78
N TYR A 36 -15.80 10.17 12.86
CA TYR A 36 -16.47 9.30 11.88
C TYR A 36 -17.41 8.27 12.50
N GLY A 37 -17.45 8.16 13.83
CA GLY A 37 -18.27 7.21 14.56
C GLY A 37 -17.64 5.81 14.71
N LEU A 38 -18.07 5.10 15.75
CA LEU A 38 -17.56 3.78 16.12
C LEU A 38 -17.59 2.74 14.99
N LYS A 39 -18.63 2.75 14.15
CA LYS A 39 -18.74 1.81 13.03
C LYS A 39 -17.64 2.03 11.99
N ALA A 40 -17.29 3.28 11.70
CA ALA A 40 -16.21 3.60 10.78
C ALA A 40 -14.85 3.24 11.39
N ALA A 41 -14.63 3.60 12.66
CA ALA A 41 -13.41 3.24 13.40
C ALA A 41 -13.16 1.72 13.37
N ASN A 42 -14.16 0.90 13.70
CA ASN A 42 -14.04 -0.56 13.68
C ASN A 42 -13.79 -1.11 12.26
N LYS A 43 -14.44 -0.53 11.24
CA LYS A 43 -14.23 -0.93 9.83
C LYS A 43 -12.81 -0.64 9.36
N LEU A 44 -12.18 0.41 9.87
CA LEU A 44 -10.79 0.75 9.56
C LEU A 44 -9.80 -0.05 10.40
N GLU A 45 -10.06 -0.26 11.69
CA GLU A 45 -9.12 -0.93 12.62
C GLU A 45 -9.02 -2.44 12.38
N ARG A 46 -10.11 -3.08 11.94
CA ARG A 46 -10.16 -4.48 11.52
C ARG A 46 -9.69 -5.52 12.54
N LEU A 47 -10.03 -5.30 13.81
CA LEU A 47 -9.80 -6.30 14.87
C LEU A 47 -10.56 -7.61 14.65
N ASP A 48 -11.60 -7.61 13.80
CA ASP A 48 -12.35 -8.80 13.37
C ASP A 48 -11.48 -9.86 12.67
N LEU A 49 -10.32 -9.46 12.12
CA LEU A 49 -9.42 -10.36 11.42
C LEU A 49 -8.59 -11.27 12.34
N GLY A 50 -8.74 -11.17 13.66
CA GLY A 50 -8.13 -12.07 14.64
C GLY A 50 -6.84 -11.54 15.29
N PRO A 51 -6.20 -12.32 16.18
CA PRO A 51 -5.12 -11.84 17.05
C PRO A 51 -3.77 -11.74 16.34
N GLY A 52 -2.92 -10.79 16.74
CA GLY A 52 -1.48 -10.80 16.43
C GLY A 52 -1.08 -10.16 15.10
N ARG A 53 -1.13 -8.82 15.03
CA ARG A 53 -0.67 -8.00 13.88
C ARG A 53 -1.52 -8.13 12.60
N LEU A 54 -2.82 -8.31 12.76
CA LEU A 54 -3.73 -8.68 11.66
C LEU A 54 -4.81 -7.64 11.33
N GLY A 55 -5.02 -6.63 12.19
CA GLY A 55 -5.89 -5.50 11.90
C GLY A 55 -5.17 -4.46 11.04
N SER A 56 -5.42 -3.20 11.34
CA SER A 56 -4.73 -2.03 10.80
C SER A 56 -3.81 -1.42 11.86
N PHE A 57 -2.86 -0.58 11.47
CA PHE A 57 -1.98 0.11 12.43
C PHE A 57 -1.80 1.58 12.09
N GLY A 58 -1.38 2.34 13.10
CA GLY A 58 -1.03 3.76 12.98
C GLY A 58 -1.62 4.58 14.11
N GLY A 59 -1.18 5.82 14.21
CA GLY A 59 -1.60 6.75 15.24
C GLY A 59 -0.47 7.14 16.18
N LYS A 60 -0.64 8.31 16.80
CA LYS A 60 0.32 8.82 17.78
C LYS A 60 0.30 7.94 19.03
N GLU A 61 1.47 7.72 19.63
CA GLU A 61 1.59 7.09 20.94
C GLU A 61 0.85 7.91 22.02
N ASN A 62 0.77 9.23 21.84
CA ASN A 62 -0.07 10.14 22.63
C ASN A 62 -0.34 11.45 21.89
N GLY A 63 -1.35 12.21 22.33
CA GLY A 63 -1.83 13.41 21.62
C GLY A 63 -0.83 14.56 21.50
N SER A 64 0.25 14.53 22.28
CA SER A 64 1.33 15.52 22.22
C SER A 64 2.46 15.13 21.27
N GLU A 65 2.43 13.94 20.67
CA GLU A 65 3.43 13.51 19.72
C GLU A 65 3.40 14.40 18.45
N PRO A 66 4.51 15.08 18.12
CA PRO A 66 4.58 15.90 16.93
C PRO A 66 4.71 15.03 15.68
N ILE A 67 3.96 15.36 14.63
CA ILE A 67 4.17 14.85 13.28
C ILE A 67 5.25 15.71 12.62
N LYS A 68 6.43 15.13 12.38
CA LYS A 68 7.60 15.84 11.82
C LYS A 68 7.87 15.44 10.37
N LYS A 69 7.41 14.27 9.97
CA LYS A 69 7.53 13.71 8.64
C LYS A 69 6.15 13.49 8.06
N GLN A 70 6.09 13.53 6.74
CA GLN A 70 4.88 13.22 6.02
C GLN A 70 4.41 11.79 6.36
N PRO A 71 3.14 11.61 6.77
CA PRO A 71 2.62 10.30 7.11
C PRO A 71 2.59 9.35 5.91
N ILE A 72 3.02 8.11 6.10
CA ILE A 72 3.01 7.08 5.06
C ILE A 72 1.85 6.11 5.31
N ILE A 73 1.05 5.90 4.28
CA ILE A 73 -0.05 4.94 4.23
C ILE A 73 0.35 3.75 3.36
N PHE A 74 0.38 2.57 3.95
CA PHE A 74 0.64 1.32 3.25
C PHE A 74 -0.65 0.58 2.91
N VAL A 75 -0.81 0.21 1.64
CA VAL A 75 -2.01 -0.47 1.10
C VAL A 75 -1.61 -1.81 0.50
N HIS A 76 -1.96 -2.90 1.19
CA HIS A 76 -1.51 -4.25 0.84
C HIS A 76 -2.20 -4.82 -0.41
N GLY A 77 -1.62 -5.87 -1.01
CA GLY A 77 -2.20 -6.62 -2.12
C GLY A 77 -3.28 -7.64 -1.73
N LEU A 78 -3.69 -8.46 -2.69
CA LEU A 78 -4.61 -9.58 -2.48
C LEU A 78 -4.16 -10.50 -1.35
N THR A 79 -5.13 -10.99 -0.56
CA THR A 79 -4.92 -11.97 0.52
C THR A 79 -3.80 -11.61 1.50
N LYS A 80 -3.54 -10.31 1.66
CA LYS A 80 -2.66 -9.74 2.69
C LYS A 80 -3.47 -8.93 3.69
N ARG A 81 -2.76 -8.40 4.68
CA ARG A 81 -3.25 -7.56 5.79
C ARG A 81 -2.17 -6.52 6.07
N ALA A 82 -2.44 -5.53 6.91
CA ALA A 82 -1.49 -4.49 7.30
C ALA A 82 -0.15 -5.07 7.80
N GLY A 83 -0.17 -6.21 8.48
CA GLY A 83 1.04 -6.90 8.94
C GLY A 83 2.05 -7.28 7.84
N TYR A 84 1.65 -7.28 6.56
CA TYR A 84 2.53 -7.45 5.40
C TYR A 84 3.66 -6.40 5.38
N TRP A 85 3.39 -5.20 5.91
CA TRP A 85 4.30 -4.06 5.89
C TRP A 85 5.28 -4.02 7.07
N ILE A 86 5.40 -5.09 7.86
CA ILE A 86 6.22 -5.05 9.08
C ILE A 86 7.71 -4.81 8.81
N GLN A 87 8.24 -5.26 7.67
CA GLN A 87 9.63 -5.00 7.28
C GLN A 87 9.81 -3.52 6.91
N ASN A 88 8.89 -2.94 6.15
CA ASN A 88 8.87 -1.51 5.85
C ASN A 88 8.73 -0.70 7.14
N LEU A 89 7.81 -1.06 8.03
CA LEU A 89 7.63 -0.43 9.34
C LEU A 89 8.95 -0.39 10.13
N GLY A 90 9.67 -1.52 10.19
CA GLY A 90 10.98 -1.58 10.84
C GLY A 90 12.02 -0.68 10.18
N PHE A 91 12.07 -0.66 8.85
CA PHE A 91 12.98 0.20 8.09
C PHE A 91 12.71 1.69 8.33
N PHE A 92 11.46 2.14 8.16
CA PHE A 92 11.09 3.55 8.31
C PHE A 92 11.28 4.03 9.76
N LYS A 93 10.97 3.19 10.76
CA LYS A 93 11.33 3.47 12.16
C LYS A 93 12.83 3.62 12.36
N GLY A 94 13.65 2.77 11.72
CA GLY A 94 15.10 2.91 11.69
C GLY A 94 15.60 4.20 11.03
N LYS A 95 14.78 4.83 10.17
CA LYS A 95 14.99 6.16 9.57
C LYS A 95 14.35 7.30 10.37
N GLY A 96 13.91 7.04 11.60
CA GLY A 96 13.38 8.05 12.52
C GLY A 96 11.92 8.45 12.26
N TYR A 97 11.14 7.61 11.57
CA TYR A 97 9.68 7.76 11.56
C TYR A 97 9.08 7.26 12.87
N THR A 98 8.02 7.91 13.33
CA THR A 98 7.27 7.50 14.53
C THR A 98 6.02 6.68 14.17
N SER A 99 5.27 6.18 15.17
CA SER A 99 3.99 5.51 14.88
C SER A 99 2.91 6.48 14.39
N GLY A 100 2.96 7.74 14.82
CA GLY A 100 2.10 8.82 14.31
C GLY A 100 2.35 9.18 12.84
N GLU A 101 3.38 8.60 12.22
CA GLU A 101 3.76 8.87 10.83
C GLU A 101 3.67 7.61 9.94
N LEU A 102 3.28 6.45 10.49
CA LEU A 102 3.26 5.18 9.77
C LEU A 102 1.92 4.47 9.96
N TYR A 103 1.19 4.31 8.86
CA TYR A 103 -0.18 3.83 8.83
C TYR A 103 -0.34 2.71 7.83
N ALA A 104 -1.16 1.71 8.14
CA ALA A 104 -1.55 0.70 7.16
C ALA A 104 -2.96 0.21 7.45
N THR A 105 -3.73 -0.01 6.38
CA THR A 105 -5.10 -0.51 6.48
C THR A 105 -5.20 -1.94 5.98
N SER A 106 -5.99 -2.76 6.68
CA SER A 106 -6.44 -4.06 6.21
C SER A 106 -7.80 -3.93 5.53
N TYR A 107 -7.94 -4.31 4.27
CA TYR A 107 -9.25 -4.29 3.58
C TYR A 107 -9.63 -5.69 3.07
N GLY A 108 -10.90 -5.87 2.72
CA GLY A 108 -11.45 -7.16 2.32
C GLY A 108 -11.47 -8.19 3.46
N ASP A 109 -11.51 -9.47 3.12
CA ASP A 109 -11.62 -10.56 4.10
C ASP A 109 -10.30 -10.93 4.80
N GLY A 110 -9.20 -10.24 4.48
CA GLY A 110 -7.90 -10.50 5.08
C GLY A 110 -7.42 -11.94 4.85
N ALA A 111 -7.37 -12.42 3.61
CA ALA A 111 -6.81 -13.75 3.29
C ALA A 111 -7.65 -14.96 3.71
N VAL A 112 -8.93 -14.75 4.04
CA VAL A 112 -9.87 -15.84 4.35
C VAL A 112 -10.56 -16.33 3.07
N GLY A 113 -10.68 -15.48 2.05
CA GLY A 113 -11.32 -15.81 0.78
C GLY A 113 -10.41 -16.41 -0.27
N PHE A 114 -11.04 -17.00 -1.28
CA PHE A 114 -10.36 -17.53 -2.46
C PHE A 114 -9.84 -16.40 -3.35
N VAL A 115 -8.53 -16.38 -3.63
CA VAL A 115 -7.85 -15.39 -4.50
C VAL A 115 -8.60 -15.17 -5.82
N VAL A 116 -9.16 -16.23 -6.38
CA VAL A 116 -9.89 -16.21 -7.67
C VAL A 116 -11.20 -15.41 -7.63
N LYS A 117 -11.74 -15.07 -6.45
CA LYS A 117 -12.93 -14.23 -6.28
C LYS A 117 -12.60 -12.79 -5.91
N SER A 118 -11.34 -12.49 -5.65
CA SER A 118 -10.94 -11.17 -5.19
C SER A 118 -10.77 -10.23 -6.38
N VAL A 119 -11.55 -9.15 -6.38
CA VAL A 119 -11.65 -8.16 -7.45
C VAL A 119 -11.53 -6.74 -6.88
N SER A 120 -11.42 -5.76 -7.77
CA SER A 120 -11.31 -4.34 -7.47
C SER A 120 -12.65 -3.70 -7.04
N ASN A 121 -13.27 -4.22 -5.97
CA ASN A 121 -14.64 -3.82 -5.60
C ASN A 121 -14.74 -2.44 -4.92
N CYS A 122 -15.90 -1.80 -5.08
CA CYS A 122 -16.17 -0.47 -4.52
C CYS A 122 -16.04 -0.40 -2.99
N GLU A 123 -16.41 -1.47 -2.28
CA GLU A 123 -16.35 -1.49 -0.82
C GLU A 123 -14.91 -1.30 -0.31
N ASN A 124 -13.96 -2.02 -0.91
CA ASN A 124 -12.55 -1.93 -0.58
C ASN A 124 -11.97 -0.57 -0.99
N VAL A 125 -12.33 -0.07 -2.17
CA VAL A 125 -11.94 1.28 -2.63
C VAL A 125 -12.40 2.36 -1.64
N LYS A 126 -13.68 2.32 -1.22
CA LYS A 126 -14.24 3.23 -0.21
C LYS A 126 -13.49 3.15 1.11
N GLN A 127 -13.09 1.94 1.53
CA GLN A 127 -12.34 1.77 2.77
C GLN A 127 -10.94 2.39 2.68
N VAL A 128 -10.21 2.15 1.58
CA VAL A 128 -8.89 2.76 1.34
C VAL A 128 -9.01 4.29 1.28
N ARG A 129 -10.00 4.80 0.54
CA ARG A 129 -10.30 6.23 0.44
C ARG A 129 -10.53 6.87 1.82
N ARG A 130 -11.43 6.32 2.62
CA ARG A 130 -11.72 6.83 3.97
C ARG A 130 -10.50 6.80 4.87
N PHE A 131 -9.62 5.81 4.69
CA PHE A 131 -8.38 5.75 5.46
C PHE A 131 -7.41 6.87 5.08
N ILE A 132 -7.27 7.16 3.79
CA ILE A 132 -6.46 8.30 3.29
C ILE A 132 -6.98 9.61 3.89
N GLU A 133 -8.29 9.86 3.78
CA GLU A 133 -8.93 11.07 4.33
C GLU A 133 -8.75 11.16 5.86
N ALA A 134 -8.92 10.05 6.59
CA ALA A 134 -8.78 10.04 8.04
C ALA A 134 -7.34 10.32 8.51
N VAL A 135 -6.33 9.75 7.84
CA VAL A 135 -4.92 10.00 8.17
C VAL A 135 -4.54 11.44 7.83
N HIS A 136 -4.95 11.94 6.66
CA HIS A 136 -4.77 13.34 6.28
C HIS A 136 -5.32 14.30 7.34
N ASN A 137 -6.58 14.09 7.76
CA ASN A 137 -7.25 14.95 8.74
C ASN A 137 -6.64 14.82 10.14
N TYR A 138 -6.29 13.62 10.57
CA TYR A 138 -5.71 13.36 11.90
C TYR A 138 -4.34 14.02 12.07
N THR A 139 -3.53 13.95 11.02
CA THR A 139 -2.15 14.46 11.03
C THR A 139 -2.06 15.92 10.58
N ASN A 140 -3.12 16.43 9.94
CA ASN A 140 -3.16 17.74 9.29
C ASN A 140 -1.99 17.93 8.32
N SER A 141 -1.74 16.91 7.50
CA SER A 141 -0.62 16.83 6.55
C SER A 141 -1.08 16.18 5.26
N LYS A 142 -0.45 16.52 4.13
CA LYS A 142 -0.48 15.62 2.97
C LYS A 142 0.05 14.24 3.38
N VAL A 143 -0.32 13.21 2.65
CA VAL A 143 0.09 11.82 2.93
C VAL A 143 0.87 11.24 1.77
N ASP A 144 1.77 10.32 2.11
CA ASP A 144 2.40 9.42 1.16
C ASP A 144 1.67 8.09 1.11
N ILE A 145 1.60 7.47 -0.06
CA ILE A 145 0.90 6.20 -0.23
C ILE A 145 1.80 5.20 -0.94
N ILE A 146 1.99 4.03 -0.34
CA ILE A 146 2.66 2.88 -0.97
C ILE A 146 1.63 1.76 -1.14
N GLY A 147 1.29 1.45 -2.39
CA GLY A 147 0.39 0.35 -2.74
C GLY A 147 1.14 -0.81 -3.37
N HIS A 148 0.93 -2.04 -2.89
CA HIS A 148 1.50 -3.25 -3.51
C HIS A 148 0.42 -4.06 -4.25
N SER A 149 0.72 -4.58 -5.44
CA SER A 149 -0.20 -5.47 -6.17
C SER A 149 -1.57 -4.81 -6.37
N LEU A 150 -2.66 -5.47 -5.98
CA LEU A 150 -4.00 -4.89 -5.99
C LEU A 150 -4.09 -3.57 -5.19
N GLY A 151 -3.32 -3.44 -4.10
CA GLY A 151 -3.28 -2.22 -3.30
C GLY A 151 -2.83 -0.99 -4.12
N GLY A 152 -2.03 -1.20 -5.16
CA GLY A 152 -1.70 -0.16 -6.14
C GLY A 152 -2.95 0.35 -6.86
N ALA A 153 -3.74 -0.55 -7.43
CA ALA A 153 -4.97 -0.23 -8.17
C ALA A 153 -6.07 0.35 -7.26
N MET A 154 -6.23 -0.20 -6.05
CA MET A 154 -7.19 0.30 -5.03
C MET A 154 -6.87 1.73 -4.61
N SER A 155 -5.61 2.02 -4.33
CA SER A 155 -5.16 3.37 -3.99
C SER A 155 -5.41 4.33 -5.15
N ARG A 156 -5.10 3.92 -6.38
CA ARG A 156 -5.39 4.72 -7.58
C ARG A 156 -6.86 5.06 -7.72
N LYS A 157 -7.79 4.10 -7.57
CA LYS A 157 -9.22 4.42 -7.65
C LYS A 157 -9.68 5.27 -6.46
N ALA A 158 -9.18 5.00 -5.26
CA ALA A 158 -9.50 5.79 -4.06
C ALA A 158 -9.09 7.26 -4.21
N ILE A 159 -7.90 7.52 -4.79
CA ILE A 159 -7.41 8.87 -5.05
C ILE A 159 -8.16 9.52 -6.21
N LEU A 160 -8.43 8.79 -7.30
CA LEU A 160 -9.15 9.33 -8.46
C LEU A 160 -10.58 9.77 -8.10
N GLY A 161 -11.26 8.99 -7.26
CA GLY A 161 -12.67 9.21 -6.95
C GLY A 161 -13.60 8.86 -8.13
N GLY A 162 -14.64 9.67 -8.32
CA GLY A 162 -15.69 9.44 -9.31
C GLY A 162 -16.58 8.26 -8.95
N LYS A 163 -17.26 7.68 -9.93
CA LYS A 163 -18.16 6.55 -9.70
C LYS A 163 -17.39 5.24 -9.59
N CYS A 164 -17.77 4.39 -8.65
CA CYS A 164 -17.35 2.99 -8.62
C CYS A 164 -17.86 2.26 -9.87
N VAL A 165 -16.99 1.49 -10.51
CA VAL A 165 -17.31 0.79 -11.76
C VAL A 165 -18.35 -0.32 -11.55
N ASP A 166 -18.26 -1.04 -10.43
CA ASP A 166 -19.12 -2.18 -10.12
C ASP A 166 -20.46 -1.81 -9.48
N THR A 167 -20.53 -0.73 -8.70
CA THR A 167 -21.75 -0.35 -7.96
C THR A 167 -22.34 1.01 -8.35
N MET A 168 -21.64 1.81 -9.17
CA MET A 168 -22.00 3.19 -9.53
C MET A 168 -22.11 4.16 -8.35
N GLU A 169 -21.72 3.75 -7.14
CA GLU A 169 -21.65 4.63 -5.97
C GLU A 169 -20.61 5.73 -6.20
N ASP A 170 -20.93 6.94 -5.75
CA ASP A 170 -20.06 8.10 -5.89
C ASP A 170 -19.01 8.14 -4.77
N LEU A 171 -17.73 8.16 -5.16
CA LEU A 171 -16.59 8.33 -4.26
C LEU A 171 -16.28 9.81 -3.98
N GLY A 172 -16.92 10.74 -4.67
CA GLY A 172 -16.61 12.17 -4.64
C GLY A 172 -15.46 12.54 -5.56
N GLY A 173 -14.97 13.78 -5.43
CA GLY A 173 -13.87 14.31 -6.23
C GLY A 173 -12.52 13.64 -5.93
N PRO A 174 -11.47 13.95 -6.70
CA PRO A 174 -10.16 13.38 -6.47
C PRO A 174 -9.54 13.83 -5.13
N LEU A 175 -8.70 12.99 -4.54
CA LEU A 175 -7.89 13.29 -3.35
C LEU A 175 -6.50 13.84 -3.69
N THR A 176 -6.27 14.27 -4.93
CA THR A 176 -4.96 14.67 -5.44
C THR A 176 -4.25 15.65 -4.48
N ASP A 177 -4.97 16.65 -3.97
CA ASP A 177 -4.39 17.69 -3.10
C ASP A 177 -4.06 17.19 -1.68
N MET A 178 -4.57 16.02 -1.28
CA MET A 178 -4.26 15.38 0.00
C MET A 178 -3.03 14.47 -0.09
N VAL A 179 -2.58 14.11 -1.30
CA VAL A 179 -1.48 13.17 -1.51
C VAL A 179 -0.27 13.93 -2.02
N ASP A 180 0.87 13.72 -1.38
CA ASP A 180 2.14 14.23 -1.89
C ASP A 180 2.76 13.20 -2.82
N THR A 181 3.17 12.03 -2.31
CA THR A 181 3.78 10.99 -3.15
C THR A 181 2.99 9.68 -3.15
N TYR A 182 2.70 9.17 -4.34
CA TYR A 182 2.17 7.81 -4.54
C TYR A 182 3.22 6.88 -5.16
N ILE A 183 3.40 5.68 -4.59
CA ILE A 183 4.27 4.63 -5.12
C ILE A 183 3.46 3.36 -5.35
N SER A 184 3.48 2.85 -6.60
CA SER A 184 2.96 1.53 -6.95
C SER A 184 4.09 0.50 -6.98
N LEU A 185 4.05 -0.50 -6.09
CA LEU A 185 4.99 -1.62 -6.08
C LEU A 185 4.34 -2.80 -6.79
N ALA A 186 4.82 -3.16 -7.98
CA ALA A 186 4.25 -4.24 -8.78
C ALA A 186 2.70 -4.16 -8.83
N GLY A 187 2.17 -2.97 -9.13
CA GLY A 187 0.75 -2.69 -9.05
C GLY A 187 -0.04 -3.31 -10.20
N VAL A 188 -1.31 -3.61 -9.98
CA VAL A 188 -2.24 -4.01 -11.07
C VAL A 188 -2.71 -2.75 -11.82
N ALA A 189 -1.80 -2.13 -12.57
CA ALA A 189 -2.02 -0.81 -13.15
C ALA A 189 -2.68 -0.87 -14.54
N TYR A 190 -2.17 -1.71 -15.43
CA TYR A 190 -2.78 -2.06 -16.72
C TYR A 190 -3.39 -3.47 -16.72
N GLY A 191 -3.48 -4.11 -15.54
CA GLY A 191 -4.02 -5.46 -15.38
C GLY A 191 -2.93 -6.46 -14.97
N SER A 192 -3.20 -7.74 -15.21
CA SER A 192 -2.25 -8.85 -15.10
C SER A 192 -2.17 -9.57 -16.44
N GLU A 193 -0.95 -9.83 -16.92
CA GLU A 193 -0.63 -10.33 -18.27
C GLU A 193 -1.44 -11.59 -18.63
N ARG A 194 -1.69 -12.47 -17.66
CA ARG A 194 -2.39 -13.73 -17.91
C ARG A 194 -3.91 -13.59 -17.92
N CYS A 195 -4.47 -12.54 -17.30
CA CYS A 195 -5.91 -12.43 -17.15
C CYS A 195 -6.70 -12.40 -18.46
N PRO A 196 -6.24 -11.74 -19.53
CA PRO A 196 -6.87 -11.80 -20.85
C PRO A 196 -7.09 -13.21 -21.43
N TYR A 197 -6.33 -14.20 -20.95
CA TYR A 197 -6.33 -15.58 -21.44
C TYR A 197 -6.87 -16.59 -20.42
N LEU A 198 -7.24 -16.14 -19.21
CA LEU A 198 -7.71 -16.99 -18.12
C LEU A 198 -9.19 -16.76 -17.85
N PHE A 199 -9.97 -17.85 -17.79
CA PHE A 199 -11.38 -17.82 -17.41
C PHE A 199 -11.56 -17.87 -15.89
N LEU A 200 -10.90 -16.97 -15.17
CA LEU A 200 -11.01 -16.83 -13.72
C LEU A 200 -11.93 -15.66 -13.34
N SER A 201 -12.67 -15.80 -12.23
CA SER A 201 -13.63 -14.77 -11.80
C SER A 201 -12.97 -13.41 -11.48
N ASN A 202 -11.71 -13.41 -11.08
CA ASN A 202 -10.92 -12.19 -10.83
C ASN A 202 -10.31 -11.59 -12.11
N CYS A 203 -10.48 -12.22 -13.27
CA CYS A 203 -10.09 -11.70 -14.59
C CYS A 203 -11.32 -11.22 -15.39
N ASN A 204 -12.41 -10.84 -14.72
CA ASN A 204 -13.61 -10.36 -15.39
C ASN A 204 -13.45 -8.96 -16.01
N LYS A 205 -14.34 -8.60 -16.94
CA LYS A 205 -14.34 -7.34 -17.70
C LYS A 205 -14.90 -6.12 -16.97
N ASN A 206 -15.42 -6.28 -15.77
CA ASN A 206 -15.95 -5.18 -14.99
C ASN A 206 -14.85 -4.66 -14.04
N ASN A 207 -14.63 -5.36 -12.93
CA ASN A 207 -13.69 -4.98 -11.87
C ASN A 207 -12.55 -6.00 -11.66
N GLY A 208 -12.31 -6.85 -12.66
CA GLY A 208 -11.21 -7.81 -12.67
C GLY A 208 -9.89 -7.24 -13.19
N PHE A 209 -8.86 -8.08 -13.21
CA PHE A 209 -7.50 -7.72 -13.62
C PHE A 209 -7.22 -7.98 -15.10
N ASP A 210 -8.26 -8.24 -15.91
CA ASP A 210 -8.12 -8.18 -17.37
C ASP A 210 -7.81 -6.73 -17.76
N CYS A 211 -6.81 -6.54 -18.60
CA CYS A 211 -6.37 -5.23 -19.10
C CYS A 211 -7.50 -4.41 -19.78
N ARG A 212 -8.55 -5.10 -20.26
CA ARG A 212 -9.73 -4.52 -20.92
C ARG A 212 -10.91 -4.40 -19.95
N SER A 213 -10.68 -4.48 -18.64
CA SER A 213 -11.75 -4.32 -17.67
C SER A 213 -12.12 -2.84 -17.50
N ASP A 214 -13.39 -2.56 -17.23
CA ASP A 214 -13.88 -1.20 -17.01
C ASP A 214 -13.13 -0.52 -15.85
N PHE A 215 -12.72 -1.25 -14.82
CA PHE A 215 -11.91 -0.73 -13.73
C PHE A 215 -10.50 -0.32 -14.18
N ILE A 216 -9.82 -1.13 -15.00
CA ILE A 216 -8.50 -0.78 -15.53
C ILE A 216 -8.61 0.40 -16.49
N HIS A 217 -9.65 0.46 -17.31
CA HIS A 217 -9.92 1.61 -18.16
C HIS A 217 -10.18 2.89 -17.33
N ASP A 218 -11.03 2.82 -16.31
CA ASP A 218 -11.38 3.96 -15.46
C ASP A 218 -10.16 4.58 -14.77
N ILE A 219 -9.30 3.80 -14.13
CA ILE A 219 -8.12 4.35 -13.45
C ILE A 219 -7.06 4.92 -14.42
N ASN A 220 -7.09 4.52 -15.70
CA ASN A 220 -6.16 4.98 -16.73
C ASN A 220 -6.80 5.99 -17.72
N GLU A 221 -8.07 6.33 -17.54
CA GLU A 221 -8.79 7.30 -18.37
C GLU A 221 -8.14 8.69 -18.33
N PRO A 222 -7.78 9.24 -17.14
CA PRO A 222 -7.22 10.59 -17.10
C PRO A 222 -5.93 10.71 -17.91
N ASN A 223 -5.82 11.83 -18.64
CA ASN A 223 -4.61 12.21 -19.39
C ASN A 223 -3.67 13.13 -18.59
N TYR A 224 -3.87 13.18 -17.28
CA TYR A 224 -3.02 13.89 -16.33
C TYR A 224 -2.68 12.98 -15.14
N ARG A 225 -1.66 13.36 -14.37
CA ARG A 225 -1.28 12.66 -13.14
C ARG A 225 -2.20 13.11 -12.00
N TYR A 226 -2.91 12.18 -11.37
CA TYR A 226 -3.88 12.49 -10.31
C TYR A 226 -3.48 11.88 -8.95
N GLN A 227 -2.40 11.10 -8.88
CA GLN A 227 -2.08 10.33 -7.69
C GLN A 227 -1.41 11.14 -6.56
N GLY A 228 -1.17 12.45 -6.73
CA GLY A 228 -0.55 13.33 -5.74
C GLY A 228 0.22 14.48 -6.40
N ASP A 229 1.27 14.99 -5.76
CA ASP A 229 2.28 15.88 -6.34
C ASP A 229 3.37 15.11 -7.10
N TYR A 230 3.65 13.88 -6.67
CA TYR A 230 4.56 12.94 -7.30
C TYR A 230 3.92 11.55 -7.41
N SER A 231 4.26 10.82 -8.47
CA SER A 231 3.90 9.40 -8.52
C SER A 231 4.98 8.54 -9.16
N TYR A 232 5.15 7.34 -8.64
CA TYR A 232 6.17 6.40 -9.04
C TYR A 232 5.60 5.00 -9.19
N TYR A 233 6.28 4.19 -9.99
CA TYR A 233 6.08 2.75 -9.97
C TYR A 233 7.40 2.01 -9.94
N ILE A 234 7.44 0.91 -9.18
CA ILE A 234 8.59 0.03 -9.04
C ILE A 234 8.16 -1.35 -9.50
N TRP A 235 8.90 -1.92 -10.44
CA TRP A 235 8.58 -3.20 -11.05
C TRP A 235 9.83 -4.04 -11.31
N SER A 236 9.61 -5.30 -11.68
CA SER A 236 10.68 -6.28 -11.93
C SER A 236 10.22 -7.29 -12.98
N HIS A 237 11.12 -7.63 -13.91
CA HIS A 237 10.89 -8.66 -14.95
C HIS A 237 10.65 -10.06 -14.36
N ASP A 238 11.10 -10.29 -13.13
CA ASP A 238 10.90 -11.56 -12.41
C ASP A 238 9.58 -11.61 -11.61
N ASP A 239 8.69 -10.63 -11.82
CA ASP A 239 7.32 -10.64 -11.31
C ASP A 239 6.36 -11.36 -12.26
N HIS A 240 6.34 -12.70 -12.16
CA HIS A 240 5.45 -13.53 -12.98
C HIS A 240 3.97 -13.53 -12.52
N ILE A 241 3.61 -12.74 -11.50
CA ILE A 241 2.20 -12.60 -11.05
C ILE A 241 1.52 -11.48 -11.81
N ILE A 242 2.15 -10.31 -11.89
CA ILE A 242 1.64 -9.20 -12.68
C ILE A 242 2.01 -9.39 -14.16
N GLY A 243 3.25 -9.81 -14.43
CA GLY A 243 3.77 -9.96 -15.78
C GLY A 243 4.22 -8.64 -16.39
N ASP A 244 4.58 -8.70 -17.67
CA ASP A 244 5.18 -7.57 -18.38
C ASP A 244 4.21 -6.94 -19.40
N ASP A 245 3.54 -7.73 -20.24
CA ASP A 245 2.65 -7.21 -21.29
C ASP A 245 1.16 -7.34 -20.93
N CYS A 246 0.52 -6.20 -20.71
CA CYS A 246 -0.90 -6.06 -20.50
C CYS A 246 -1.52 -5.30 -21.65
N CYS A 247 -1.68 -5.99 -22.78
CA CYS A 247 -2.42 -5.51 -23.95
C CYS A 247 -1.74 -4.31 -24.62
N GLY A 248 -0.42 -4.41 -24.78
CA GLY A 248 0.43 -3.39 -25.39
C GLY A 248 0.98 -2.37 -24.41
N HIS A 249 0.73 -2.54 -23.11
CA HIS A 249 1.25 -1.71 -22.03
C HIS A 249 2.08 -2.53 -21.07
N LEU A 250 3.09 -1.91 -20.46
CA LEU A 250 3.79 -2.52 -19.35
C LEU A 250 2.80 -2.68 -18.18
N CYS A 251 2.53 -3.91 -17.74
CA CYS A 251 1.48 -4.21 -16.76
C CYS A 251 1.50 -3.33 -15.48
N PRO A 252 2.66 -3.13 -14.82
CA PRO A 252 2.76 -2.29 -13.62
C PRO A 252 2.92 -0.79 -13.90
N GLU A 253 2.91 -0.34 -15.16
CA GLU A 253 3.09 1.06 -15.52
C GLU A 253 1.99 1.94 -14.93
N VAL A 254 2.39 3.01 -14.26
CA VAL A 254 1.47 4.07 -13.84
C VAL A 254 1.52 5.19 -14.87
N LYS A 255 0.45 5.33 -15.64
CA LYS A 255 0.30 6.39 -16.65
C LYS A 255 0.54 7.77 -16.03
N ASN A 256 1.36 8.59 -16.72
CA ASN A 256 1.77 9.93 -16.30
C ASN A 256 2.58 9.98 -14.99
N ALA A 257 3.20 8.88 -14.56
CA ALA A 257 4.08 8.89 -13.39
C ALA A 257 5.27 9.84 -13.54
N THR A 258 5.71 10.41 -12.42
CA THR A 258 6.92 11.24 -12.33
C THR A 258 8.15 10.46 -12.79
N SER A 259 8.31 9.23 -12.32
CA SER A 259 9.42 8.35 -12.71
C SER A 259 9.13 6.90 -12.32
N PHE A 260 10.08 6.00 -12.58
CA PHE A 260 9.95 4.58 -12.25
C PHE A 260 11.29 3.93 -11.89
N SER A 261 11.21 2.78 -11.23
CA SER A 261 12.36 1.90 -10.99
C SER A 261 12.10 0.53 -11.61
N GLU A 262 12.90 0.20 -12.62
CA GLU A 262 12.98 -1.12 -13.24
C GLU A 262 14.03 -1.98 -12.52
N ASN A 263 13.70 -3.24 -12.27
CA ASN A 263 14.55 -4.16 -11.51
C ASN A 263 14.57 -5.56 -12.13
N TYR A 264 15.54 -6.36 -11.69
CA TYR A 264 15.69 -7.78 -12.04
C TYR A 264 15.97 -8.61 -10.78
N GLY A 265 15.60 -9.88 -10.80
CA GLY A 265 15.78 -10.84 -9.71
C GLY A 265 14.84 -10.64 -8.52
N TYR A 266 13.82 -9.78 -8.65
CA TYR A 266 12.83 -9.53 -7.60
C TYR A 266 11.48 -10.12 -8.02
N ASN A 267 11.02 -11.16 -7.34
CA ASN A 267 9.66 -11.65 -7.53
C ASN A 267 8.61 -10.70 -6.90
N HIS A 268 7.34 -10.97 -7.21
CA HIS A 268 6.18 -10.17 -6.78
C HIS A 268 6.17 -9.75 -5.31
N PHE A 269 6.66 -10.62 -4.41
CA PHE A 269 6.65 -10.33 -2.97
C PHE A 269 7.98 -9.73 -2.51
N SER A 270 9.10 -10.22 -3.04
CA SER A 270 10.43 -9.77 -2.64
C SER A 270 10.75 -8.35 -3.10
N ILE A 271 10.06 -7.84 -4.13
CA ILE A 271 10.20 -6.46 -4.59
C ILE A 271 9.90 -5.46 -3.47
N VAL A 272 8.96 -5.76 -2.57
CA VAL A 272 8.54 -4.87 -1.49
C VAL A 272 9.69 -4.57 -0.52
N PRO A 273 10.31 -5.56 0.14
CA PRO A 273 11.42 -5.28 1.05
C PRO A 273 12.75 -4.98 0.34
N LYS A 274 13.01 -5.54 -0.86
CA LYS A 274 14.29 -5.30 -1.57
C LYS A 274 14.44 -3.88 -2.11
N THR A 275 13.33 -3.18 -2.33
CA THR A 275 13.30 -1.81 -2.86
C THR A 275 12.96 -0.76 -1.80
N VAL A 276 12.97 -1.11 -0.50
CA VAL A 276 12.58 -0.17 0.57
C VAL A 276 13.45 1.10 0.62
N ASP A 277 14.74 1.01 0.26
CA ASP A 277 15.60 2.19 0.14
C ASP A 277 15.17 3.12 -1.01
N ILE A 278 14.71 2.54 -2.13
CA ILE A 278 14.22 3.29 -3.30
C ILE A 278 12.87 3.94 -2.96
N GLN A 279 12.01 3.21 -2.25
CA GLN A 279 10.75 3.77 -1.74
C GLN A 279 11.03 4.98 -0.86
N TYR A 280 11.98 4.86 0.08
CA TYR A 280 12.37 5.95 0.96
C TYR A 280 12.87 7.18 0.19
N SER A 281 13.77 7.02 -0.79
CA SER A 281 14.27 8.16 -1.58
C SER A 281 13.18 8.83 -2.43
N MET A 282 12.22 8.04 -2.94
CA MET A 282 11.07 8.58 -3.68
C MET A 282 10.15 9.42 -2.79
N LEU A 283 9.96 9.01 -1.52
CA LEU A 283 9.12 9.73 -0.57
C LEU A 283 9.81 10.98 0.01
N THR A 284 11.09 10.91 0.38
CA THR A 284 11.75 12.02 1.10
C THR A 284 12.42 13.03 0.19
N ASP A 285 13.00 12.55 -0.91
CA ASP A 285 13.88 13.35 -1.76
C ASP A 285 13.29 13.52 -3.17
N HIS A 286 12.19 12.83 -3.48
CA HIS A 286 11.55 12.77 -4.80
C HIS A 286 12.52 12.36 -5.92
N VAL A 287 13.41 11.41 -5.62
CA VAL A 287 14.39 10.87 -6.58
C VAL A 287 14.35 9.35 -6.66
N VAL A 288 14.77 8.83 -7.81
CA VAL A 288 14.97 7.40 -8.04
C VAL A 288 16.46 7.07 -7.95
N ILE A 289 16.84 6.31 -6.92
CA ILE A 289 18.20 5.76 -6.80
C ILE A 289 18.29 4.44 -7.58
N LYS A 290 19.34 4.27 -8.39
CA LYS A 290 19.62 3.02 -9.09
C LYS A 290 20.51 2.13 -8.21
N LYS A 291 20.07 0.92 -7.88
CA LYS A 291 20.95 -0.10 -7.31
C LYS A 291 21.73 -0.74 -8.44
N GLU A 292 23.06 -0.62 -8.43
CA GLU A 292 23.91 -1.33 -9.39
C GLU A 292 23.74 -2.84 -9.21
N SER A 293 23.55 -3.56 -10.32
CA SER A 293 23.45 -5.02 -10.30
C SER A 293 24.80 -5.62 -9.89
N PRO A 294 24.84 -6.65 -9.02
CA PRO A 294 26.07 -7.35 -8.65
C PRO A 294 26.82 -7.97 -9.85
N ASN A 295 26.15 -8.11 -11.00
CA ASN A 295 26.71 -8.73 -12.20
C ASN A 295 27.70 -7.85 -12.99
N ASN A 296 27.97 -6.61 -12.57
CA ASN A 296 28.97 -5.75 -13.21
C ASN A 296 30.40 -5.90 -12.64
N LEU A 297 30.65 -6.92 -11.80
CA LEU A 297 31.99 -7.21 -11.25
C LEU A 297 32.79 -8.27 -12.03
N HIS A 298 32.42 -8.57 -13.28
CA HIS A 298 33.26 -9.32 -14.21
C HIS A 298 33.77 -8.44 -15.35
N GLY A 299 34.85 -7.72 -15.03
CA GLY A 299 36.04 -7.49 -15.84
C GLY A 299 35.90 -7.39 -17.37
N GLY A 300 36.25 -6.20 -17.88
CA GLY A 300 37.51 -6.02 -18.59
C GLY A 300 37.66 -6.64 -19.99
N PHE A 301 38.02 -5.74 -20.92
CA PHE A 301 38.53 -5.96 -22.29
C PHE A 301 37.51 -6.36 -23.36
N LEU A 302 37.28 -5.43 -24.30
CA LEU A 302 37.67 -5.49 -25.73
C LEU A 302 37.64 -4.04 -26.26
N ARG A 303 38.79 -3.37 -26.30
CA ARG A 303 39.61 -3.03 -27.49
C ARG A 303 38.86 -2.24 -28.59
N LYS A 304 39.37 -1.01 -28.81
CA LYS A 304 39.33 -0.11 -29.98
C LYS A 304 38.20 -0.28 -30.99
#